data_AF-A0A519IVT8-F1
#
_entry.id   AF-A0A519IVT8-F1
#
_cell.length_a   1.000
_cell.length_b   1.000
_cell.length_c   1.000
_cell.angle_alpha   90.00
_cell.angle_beta   90.00
_cell.angle_gamma   90.00
#
_symmetry.space_group_name_H-M   'P 1'
#
loop_
_entity.id
_entity.type
_entity.pdbx_description
1 polymer ?
#
loop_
_entity_poly.entity_id
_entity_poly.type
_entity_poly.pdbx_seq_one_letter_code
_entity_poly.pdbx_strand_id
1 'polypeptide(L)'
;GGWGRQSITVYRDSQFRGDSRTFDGEVESLSPSGFNDVVSSIRLRGVWEVCEHSFYRGRCQIIDGDVASVSQFGLNDRISSLRPVRRGGRY
;
A
#
# COMPACT_ATOMS: atom_id res chain seq x y z
N GLY A 1 -19.11 12.63 -11.58
CA GLY A 1 -17.71 12.22 -11.75
C GLY A 1 -17.37 11.24 -10.67
N GLY A 2 -17.39 9.94 -10.97
CA GLY A 2 -17.01 8.90 -10.01
C GLY A 2 -15.65 8.37 -10.41
N TRP A 3 -14.59 8.95 -9.85
CA TRP A 3 -13.32 8.23 -9.78
C TRP A 3 -13.65 6.93 -9.02
N GLY A 4 -13.51 5.77 -9.67
CA GLY A 4 -13.80 4.49 -9.03
C GLY A 4 -13.10 4.45 -7.68
N ARG A 5 -13.83 4.11 -6.61
CA ARG A 5 -13.32 4.16 -5.24
C ARG A 5 -12.04 3.32 -5.15
N GLN A 6 -10.89 3.97 -5.06
CA GLN A 6 -9.61 3.32 -4.85
C GLN A 6 -9.46 3.01 -3.37
N SER A 7 -8.96 1.84 -3.04
CA SER A 7 -8.71 1.45 -1.67
C SER A 7 -7.57 0.45 -1.60
N ILE A 8 -6.80 0.48 -0.52
CA ILE A 8 -5.80 -0.53 -0.19
C ILE A 8 -6.06 -1.04 1.22
N THR A 9 -6.06 -2.35 1.39
CA THR A 9 -6.08 -3.01 2.69
C THR A 9 -4.72 -3.66 2.91
N VAL A 10 -4.03 -3.25 3.96
CA VAL A 10 -2.76 -3.82 4.37
C VAL A 10 -2.98 -4.83 5.48
N TYR A 11 -2.16 -5.88 5.51
CA TYR A 11 -2.22 -6.98 6.47
C TYR A 11 -0.86 -7.18 7.11
N ARG A 12 -0.86 -7.44 8.43
CA ARG A 12 0.37 -7.71 9.18
C ARG A 12 1.04 -9.00 8.72
N ASP A 13 0.26 -10.03 8.40
CA ASP A 13 0.80 -11.33 7.99
C ASP A 13 0.64 -11.57 6.49
N SER A 14 1.40 -12.55 5.99
CA SER A 14 1.27 -13.02 4.61
C SER A 14 -0.07 -13.74 4.36
N GLN A 15 -0.45 -13.80 3.08
CA GLN A 15 -1.69 -14.42 2.61
C GLN A 15 -2.96 -13.77 3.17
N PHE A 16 -2.92 -12.45 3.41
CA PHE A 16 -4.06 -11.63 3.85
C PHE A 16 -4.58 -12.01 5.24
N ARG A 17 -3.66 -12.29 6.17
CA ARG A 17 -3.96 -12.74 7.53
C ARG A 17 -3.50 -11.72 8.58
N GLY A 18 -3.91 -11.97 9.82
CA GLY A 18 -3.58 -11.13 10.97
C GLY A 18 -4.35 -9.81 10.98
N ASP A 19 -3.83 -8.86 11.75
CA ASP A 19 -4.38 -7.50 11.84
C ASP A 19 -4.37 -6.85 10.46
N SER A 20 -5.42 -6.10 10.15
CA SER A 20 -5.54 -5.41 8.87
C SER A 20 -6.10 -3.99 9.01
N ARG A 21 -5.79 -3.15 8.02
CA ARG A 21 -6.33 -1.79 7.95
C ARG A 21 -6.54 -1.36 6.51
N THR A 22 -7.68 -0.72 6.26
CA THR A 22 -8.04 -0.19 4.94
C THR A 22 -7.83 1.32 4.88
N PHE A 23 -7.28 1.79 3.76
CA PHE A 23 -7.10 3.19 3.42
C PHE A 23 -7.71 3.46 2.04
N ASP A 24 -8.38 4.60 1.89
CA ASP A 24 -9.02 5.06 0.65
C ASP A 24 -8.39 6.34 0.09
N GLY A 25 -7.31 6.82 0.71
CA GLY A 25 -6.57 8.01 0.30
C GLY A 25 -5.05 7.85 0.50
N GLU A 26 -4.34 8.93 0.24
CA GLU A 26 -2.90 9.00 0.44
C GLU A 26 -2.54 9.03 1.93
N VAL A 27 -1.48 8.30 2.30
CA VAL A 27 -0.99 8.15 3.67
C VAL A 27 0.51 8.39 3.67
N GLU A 28 0.90 9.55 4.15
CA GLU A 28 2.30 9.98 4.19
C GLU A 28 3.12 9.20 5.21
N SER A 29 2.50 8.68 6.27
CA SER A 29 3.18 7.85 7.27
C SER A 29 2.19 6.83 7.85
N LEU A 30 2.62 5.58 7.94
CA LEU A 30 1.85 4.51 8.57
C LEU A 30 2.02 4.47 10.10
N SER A 31 2.95 5.23 10.69
CA SER A 31 3.18 5.23 12.13
C SER A 31 1.92 5.55 12.95
N PRO A 32 1.10 6.57 12.61
CA PRO A 32 -0.15 6.86 13.33
C PRO A 32 -1.18 5.73 13.23
N SER A 33 -1.02 4.83 12.25
CA SER A 33 -1.95 3.75 11.99
C SER A 33 -1.58 2.44 12.71
N GLY A 34 -0.37 2.32 13.23
CA GLY A 34 0.18 1.08 13.82
C GLY A 34 0.61 0.03 12.79
N PHE A 35 0.65 0.38 11.50
CA PHE A 35 1.05 -0.51 10.38
C PHE A 35 2.40 -0.15 9.76
N ASN A 36 3.17 0.73 10.39
CA ASN A 36 4.53 1.03 9.94
C ASN A 36 5.44 -0.18 10.12
N ASP A 37 6.21 -0.54 9.09
CA ASP A 37 7.23 -1.59 9.14
C ASP A 37 6.72 -2.97 9.61
N VAL A 38 5.43 -3.26 9.39
CA VAL A 38 4.83 -4.55 9.76
C VAL A 38 3.93 -5.14 8.68
N VAL A 39 3.87 -4.53 7.49
CA VAL A 39 3.01 -5.00 6.39
C VAL A 39 3.68 -6.17 5.67
N SER A 40 2.96 -7.29 5.56
CA SER A 40 3.42 -8.49 4.85
C SER A 40 2.55 -8.87 3.65
N SER A 41 1.30 -8.44 3.56
CA SER A 41 0.46 -8.63 2.37
C SER A 41 -0.54 -7.49 2.18
N ILE A 42 -1.04 -7.31 0.95
CA ILE A 42 -1.95 -6.21 0.61
C ILE A 42 -3.02 -6.65 -0.38
N ARG A 43 -4.24 -6.14 -0.21
CA ARG A 43 -5.33 -6.23 -1.19
C ARG A 43 -5.73 -4.86 -1.65
N LEU A 44 -6.08 -4.68 -2.91
CA LEU A 44 -6.37 -3.35 -3.42
C LEU A 44 -7.47 -3.30 -4.47
N ARG A 45 -8.07 -2.12 -4.58
CA ARG A 45 -8.93 -1.68 -5.66
C ARG A 45 -8.25 -0.47 -6.30
N GLY A 46 -7.88 -0.57 -7.56
CA GLY A 46 -7.15 0.48 -8.27
C GLY A 46 -5.67 0.15 -8.45
N VAL A 47 -4.83 1.18 -8.48
CA VAL A 47 -3.37 1.06 -8.59
C VAL A 47 -2.78 1.91 -7.49
N TRP A 48 -1.84 1.37 -6.73
CA TRP A 48 -1.25 2.02 -5.57
C TRP A 48 0.26 2.00 -5.65
N GLU A 49 0.89 3.07 -5.17
CA GLU A 49 2.32 3.10 -4.89
C GLU A 49 2.53 2.89 -3.39
N VAL A 50 3.43 1.97 -3.03
CA VAL A 50 3.85 1.70 -1.66
C VAL A 50 5.35 1.95 -1.55
N CYS A 51 5.79 2.60 -0.48
CA CYS A 51 7.19 2.99 -0.30
C CYS A 51 7.74 2.55 1.05
N GLU A 52 9.03 2.24 1.09
CA GLU A 52 9.71 1.77 2.31
C GLU A 52 9.92 2.87 3.36
N HIS A 53 9.90 4.14 2.99
CA HIS A 53 9.99 5.24 3.94
C HIS A 53 8.73 6.10 3.94
N SER A 54 8.54 6.86 5.03
CA SER A 54 7.48 7.88 5.11
C SER A 54 7.68 8.95 4.01
N PHE A 55 6.60 9.66 3.68
CA PHE A 55 6.54 10.74 2.70
C PHE A 55 6.89 10.29 1.27
N TYR A 56 6.57 9.05 0.92
CA TYR A 56 6.76 8.47 -0.42
C TYR A 56 8.23 8.45 -0.86
N ARG A 57 9.12 8.03 0.04
CA ARG A 57 10.58 8.01 -0.16
C ARG A 57 11.16 6.61 -0.09
N GLY A 58 12.45 6.51 -0.46
CA GLY A 58 13.18 5.25 -0.52
C GLY A 58 12.76 4.45 -1.74
N ARG A 59 12.84 3.12 -1.63
CA ARG A 59 12.30 2.20 -2.64
C ARG A 59 10.78 2.21 -2.63
N CYS A 60 10.20 2.49 -3.80
CA CYS A 60 8.76 2.45 -4.04
C CYS A 60 8.41 1.40 -5.09
N GLN A 61 7.23 0.79 -4.96
CA GLN A 61 6.67 -0.17 -5.91
C GLN A 61 5.24 0.22 -6.28
N ILE A 62 4.94 0.21 -7.58
CA ILE A 62 3.57 0.32 -8.10
C ILE A 62 2.95 -1.07 -8.13
N ILE A 63 1.74 -1.20 -7.59
CA ILE A 63 1.00 -2.45 -7.45
C ILE A 63 -0.43 -2.25 -7.96
N ASP A 64 -0.85 -3.11 -8.88
CA ASP A 64 -2.15 -3.06 -9.59
C ASP A 64 -3.00 -4.33 -9.40
N GLY A 65 -2.68 -5.14 -8.38
CA GLY A 65 -3.47 -6.29 -7.96
C GLY A 65 -3.18 -6.73 -6.53
N ASP A 66 -3.89 -7.75 -6.07
CA ASP A 66 -3.68 -8.33 -4.75
C ASP A 66 -2.31 -9.02 -4.65
N VAL A 67 -1.62 -8.82 -3.53
CA VAL A 67 -0.27 -9.33 -3.29
C VAL A 67 -0.26 -10.12 -1.99
N ALA A 68 -0.21 -11.45 -2.10
CA ALA A 68 -0.22 -12.35 -0.95
C ALA A 68 1.08 -12.31 -0.12
N SER A 69 2.18 -11.78 -0.68
CA SER A 69 3.40 -11.49 0.07
C SER A 69 4.17 -10.35 -0.59
N VAL A 70 4.42 -9.26 0.14
CA VAL A 70 5.23 -8.13 -0.36
C VAL A 70 6.73 -8.40 -0.28
N SER A 71 7.13 -9.55 0.29
CA SER A 71 8.51 -10.05 0.26
C SER A 71 9.05 -10.18 -1.17
N GLN A 72 8.19 -10.46 -2.15
CA GLN A 72 8.59 -10.53 -3.57
C GLN A 72 9.14 -9.20 -4.12
N PHE A 73 8.85 -8.08 -3.44
CA PHE A 73 9.36 -6.74 -3.75
C PHE A 73 10.43 -6.27 -2.74
N GLY A 74 10.83 -7.15 -1.81
CA GLY A 74 11.72 -6.85 -0.69
C GLY A 74 11.15 -5.88 0.34
N LEU A 75 9.82 -5.66 0.32
CA LEU A 75 9.11 -4.64 1.12
C LEU A 75 8.47 -5.20 2.41
N ASN A 76 8.68 -6.48 2.72
CA ASN A 76 8.17 -7.09 3.96
C ASN A 76 8.68 -6.31 5.16
N ASP A 77 7.77 -5.97 6.07
CA ASP A 77 8.08 -5.26 7.32
C ASP A 77 8.87 -3.95 7.10
N ARG A 78 8.64 -3.30 5.95
CA ARG A 78 9.33 -2.07 5.57
C ARG A 78 8.42 -0.98 5.04
N ILE A 79 7.16 -1.28 4.71
CA ILE A 79 6.28 -0.27 4.12
C ILE A 79 5.94 0.79 5.18
N SER A 80 6.16 2.06 4.82
CA SER A 80 5.97 3.21 5.71
C SER A 80 5.06 4.30 5.11
N SER A 81 4.82 4.31 3.79
CA SER A 81 3.84 5.22 3.17
C SER A 81 3.18 4.60 1.94
N LEU A 82 1.98 5.08 1.61
CA LEU A 82 1.17 4.55 0.52
C LEU A 82 0.27 5.61 -0.10
N ARG A 83 0.13 5.60 -1.43
CA ARG A 83 -0.78 6.53 -2.12
C ARG A 83 -1.43 5.91 -3.35
N PRO A 84 -2.67 6.28 -3.66
CA PRO A 84 -3.28 5.89 -4.92
C PRO A 84 -2.51 6.51 -6.09
N VAL A 85 -2.24 5.70 -7.11
CA VAL A 85 -1.74 6.21 -8.39
C VAL A 85 -2.93 6.85 -9.09
N ARG A 86 -2.94 8.18 -9.16
CA ARG A 86 -3.94 8.94 -9.90
C ARG A 86 -3.71 8.68 -11.39
N ARG A 87 -4.62 7.93 -12.03
CA ARG A 87 -4.67 7.85 -13.50
C ARG A 87 -5.20 9.20 -14.03
N GLY A 88 -4.31 10.13 -14.31
CA GLY A 88 -4.61 11.40 -14.98
C GLY A 88 -3.33 12.09 -15.43
N GLY A 89 -3.05 12.27 -16.73
CA GLY A 89 -3.82 11.90 -17.91
C GLY A 89 -2.95 11.95 -19.17
N ARG A 90 -3.37 11.16 -20.18
CA ARG A 90 -2.85 11.05 -21.57
C ARG A 90 -1.34 10.81 -21.74
N TYR A 91 -1.08 9.81 -22.58
CA TYR A 91 0.09 9.63 -23.42
C TYR A 91 0.64 10.96 -23.98
#